data_AF-A0A8T2SWB2-F1
#
_entry.id   AF-A0A8T2SWB2-F1
#
_cell.length_a   1.000
_cell.length_b   1.000
_cell.length_c   1.000
_cell.angle_alpha   90.00
_cell.angle_beta   90.00
_cell.angle_gamma   90.00
#
_symmetry.space_group_name_H-M   'P 1'
#
loop_
_entity.id
_entity.type
_entity.pdbx_description
1 polymer ?
#
loop_
_entity_poly.entity_id
_entity_poly.type
_entity_poly.pdbx_seq_one_letter_code
_entity_poly.pdbx_strand_id
1 'polypeptide(L)'
;MIQRMPSSDFLFIWSTLMGSRKWGNIAVGRWAFDHAIQIDKNNTGAYICMTSMYLAAGMHSDAKAIERMRLRNINCDPICHTF
;
A
#
# COMPACT_ATOMS: atom_id res chain seq x y z
N MET A 1 -26.09 8.79 -6.40
CA MET A 1 -25.50 8.46 -7.71
C MET A 1 -24.02 8.85 -7.66
N ILE A 2 -23.14 7.92 -7.28
CA ILE A 2 -21.69 8.18 -7.23
C ILE A 2 -21.11 7.72 -8.57
N GLN A 3 -21.02 8.65 -9.51
CA GLN A 3 -20.22 8.48 -10.72
C GLN A 3 -18.79 8.95 -10.43
N ARG A 4 -17.87 8.02 -10.17
CA ARG A 4 -16.40 8.14 -10.38
C ARG A 4 -15.84 6.71 -10.49
N MET A 5 -15.94 6.09 -11.67
CA MET A 5 -14.86 5.87 -12.65
C MET A 5 -13.82 4.80 -12.24
N PRO A 6 -13.28 4.04 -13.22
CA PRO A 6 -13.32 2.59 -13.23
C PRO A 6 -12.14 1.93 -12.51
N SER A 7 -12.45 0.80 -11.90
CA SER A 7 -11.63 -0.21 -11.23
C SER A 7 -10.41 -0.76 -12.00
N SER A 8 -10.02 -0.18 -13.13
CA SER A 8 -8.91 -0.60 -14.00
C SER A 8 -7.54 -0.44 -13.32
N ASP A 9 -7.25 0.75 -12.77
CA ASP A 9 -5.93 1.03 -12.18
C ASP A 9 -5.73 0.27 -10.88
N PHE A 10 -6.80 0.10 -10.09
CA PHE A 10 -6.77 -0.76 -8.91
C PHE A 10 -6.55 -2.23 -9.30
N LEU A 11 -7.21 -2.72 -10.36
CA LEU A 11 -6.95 -4.07 -10.87
C LEU A 11 -5.51 -4.21 -11.35
N PHE A 12 -4.96 -3.20 -12.02
CA PHE A 12 -3.59 -3.22 -12.54
C PHE A 12 -2.57 -3.22 -11.40
N ILE A 13 -2.72 -2.34 -10.41
CA ILE A 13 -1.91 -2.29 -9.19
C ILE A 13 -1.98 -3.64 -8.46
N TRP A 14 -3.19 -4.18 -8.26
CA TRP A 14 -3.39 -5.47 -7.58
C TRP A 14 -2.80 -6.64 -8.37
N SER A 15 -2.97 -6.67 -9.70
CA SER A 15 -2.41 -7.70 -10.58
C SER A 15 -0.89 -7.63 -10.62
N THR A 16 -0.33 -6.42 -10.65
CA THR A 16 1.11 -6.15 -10.61
C THR A 16 1.71 -6.56 -9.25
N LEU A 17 0.98 -6.32 -8.16
CA LEU A 17 1.34 -6.68 -6.80
C LEU A 17 1.23 -8.20 -6.55
N MET A 18 0.23 -8.87 -7.13
CA MET A 18 0.15 -10.34 -7.12
C MET A 18 1.24 -10.96 -7.99
N GLY A 19 1.56 -10.34 -9.13
CA GLY A 19 2.67 -10.73 -9.99
C GLY A 19 4.02 -10.57 -9.32
N SER A 20 4.27 -9.45 -8.63
CA SER A 20 5.52 -9.19 -7.93
C SER A 20 5.74 -10.16 -6.75
N ARG A 21 4.67 -10.55 -6.03
CA ARG A 21 4.74 -11.62 -5.01
C ARG A 21 5.20 -12.95 -5.60
N LYS A 22 4.76 -13.30 -6.81
CA LYS A 22 5.13 -14.56 -7.49
C LYS A 22 6.55 -14.52 -8.06
N TRP A 23 7.05 -13.34 -8.44
CA TRP A 23 8.34 -13.18 -9.12
C TRP A 23 9.43 -12.52 -8.26
N GLY A 24 9.13 -12.18 -7.00
CA GLY A 24 10.08 -11.55 -6.08
C GLY A 24 10.52 -10.14 -6.48
N ASN A 25 9.82 -9.48 -7.40
CA ASN A 25 10.24 -8.18 -7.91
C ASN A 25 9.74 -7.03 -7.03
N ILE A 26 10.52 -6.71 -5.99
CA ILE A 26 10.23 -5.66 -5.01
C ILE A 26 10.14 -4.28 -5.66
N ALA A 27 10.93 -4.00 -6.71
CA ALA A 27 10.93 -2.71 -7.38
C ALA A 27 9.57 -2.41 -8.03
N VAL A 28 8.97 -3.41 -8.67
CA VAL A 28 7.63 -3.31 -9.26
C VAL A 28 6.56 -3.15 -8.17
N GLY A 29 6.68 -3.89 -7.06
CA GLY A 29 5.80 -3.74 -5.90
C GLY A 29 5.87 -2.34 -5.28
N ARG A 30 7.06 -1.75 -5.20
CA ARG A 30 7.27 -0.38 -4.70
C ARG A 30 6.58 0.64 -5.60
N TRP A 31 6.74 0.52 -6.92
CA TRP A 31 6.11 1.44 -7.87
C TRP A 31 4.58 1.38 -7.77
N ALA A 32 4.02 0.17 -7.70
CA ALA A 32 2.59 -0.03 -7.50
C ALA A 32 2.11 0.51 -6.13
N PHE A 33 2.90 0.34 -5.08
CA PHE A 33 2.62 0.88 -3.74
C PHE A 33 2.62 2.41 -3.72
N ASP A 34 3.63 3.05 -4.32
CA ASP A 34 3.73 4.51 -4.40
C ASP A 34 2.54 5.10 -5.16
N HIS A 35 2.03 4.42 -6.19
CA HIS A 35 0.82 4.84 -6.90
C HIS A 35 -0.45 4.63 -6.05
N ALA A 36 -0.54 3.49 -5.36
CA ALA A 36 -1.69 3.15 -4.51
C ALA A 36 -1.86 4.14 -3.34
N ILE A 37 -0.77 4.51 -2.65
CA ILE A 37 -0.81 5.47 -1.53
C ILE A 37 -1.05 6.91 -1.98
N GLN A 38 -0.72 7.26 -3.24
CA GLN A 38 -1.07 8.56 -3.81
C GLN A 38 -2.57 8.70 -4.05
N ILE A 39 -3.22 7.60 -4.48
CA ILE A 39 -4.67 7.54 -4.70
C ILE A 39 -5.41 7.43 -3.37
N ASP A 40 -5.00 6.52 -2.50
CA ASP A 40 -5.59 6.30 -1.18
C ASP A 40 -4.50 6.07 -0.12
N LYS A 41 -4.22 7.14 0.62
CA LYS A 41 -3.23 7.18 1.70
C LYS A 41 -3.54 6.24 2.86
N ASN A 42 -4.78 5.78 3.00
CA ASN A 42 -5.21 4.91 4.09
C ASN A 42 -5.51 3.47 3.61
N ASN A 43 -5.04 3.11 2.41
CA ASN A 43 -5.23 1.79 1.84
C ASN A 43 -4.44 0.73 2.60
N THR A 44 -5.08 0.15 3.62
CA THR A 44 -4.50 -0.88 4.48
C THR A 44 -4.02 -2.11 3.69
N GLY A 45 -4.68 -2.45 2.59
CA GLY A 45 -4.27 -3.55 1.71
C GLY A 45 -2.91 -3.32 1.05
N ALA A 46 -2.64 -2.09 0.61
CA ALA A 46 -1.35 -1.72 0.02
C ALA A 46 -0.20 -1.83 1.04
N TYR A 47 -0.40 -1.35 2.28
CA TYR A 47 0.58 -1.46 3.36
C TYR A 47 0.89 -2.92 3.72
N ILE A 48 -0.14 -3.76 3.92
CA ILE A 48 0.04 -5.19 4.24
C ILE A 48 0.82 -5.89 3.13
N CYS A 49 0.50 -5.60 1.87
CA CYS A 49 1.17 -6.22 0.75
C CYS A 49 2.65 -5.82 0.66
N MET A 50 2.98 -4.53 0.80
CA MET A 50 4.35 -4.06 0.74
C MET A 50 5.19 -4.59 1.92
N THR A 51 4.63 -4.60 3.13
CA THR A 51 5.25 -5.21 4.31
C THR A 51 5.50 -6.70 4.09
N SER A 52 4.54 -7.44 3.54
CA SER A 52 4.69 -8.87 3.24
C SER A 52 5.81 -9.12 2.22
N MET A 53 5.93 -8.28 1.20
CA MET A 53 6.98 -8.39 0.19
C MET A 53 8.37 -8.14 0.78
N TYR A 54 8.52 -7.10 1.60
CA TYR A 54 9.79 -6.84 2.28
C TYR A 54 10.17 -7.94 3.26
N LEU A 55 9.21 -8.50 4.01
CA LEU A 55 9.46 -9.63 4.90
C LEU A 55 9.90 -10.88 4.12
N ALA A 56 9.24 -11.20 3.01
CA ALA A 56 9.60 -12.34 2.16
C ALA A 56 11.02 -12.20 1.54
N ALA A 57 11.48 -10.97 1.37
CA ALA A 57 12.82 -10.65 0.89
C ALA A 57 13.89 -10.51 2.00
N GLY A 58 13.54 -10.73 3.27
CA GLY A 58 14.44 -10.51 4.42
C GLY A 58 14.72 -9.04 4.74
N MET A 59 13.99 -8.10 4.14
CA MET A 59 14.13 -6.65 4.33
C MET A 59 13.29 -6.14 5.51
N HIS A 60 13.55 -6.67 6.70
CA HIS A 60 12.76 -6.38 7.92
C HIS A 60 12.76 -4.89 8.29
N SER A 61 13.87 -4.17 8.05
CA SER A 61 13.98 -2.72 8.31
C SER A 61 13.01 -1.91 7.45
N ASP A 62 12.87 -2.27 6.17
CA ASP A 62 11.95 -1.62 5.24
C ASP A 62 10.50 -1.96 5.55
N ALA A 63 10.20 -3.21 5.90
CA ALA A 63 8.88 -3.62 6.38
C ALA A 63 8.43 -2.75 7.58
N LYS A 64 9.34 -2.51 8.54
CA LYS A 64 9.07 -1.63 9.70
C LYS A 64 8.94 -0.16 9.30
N ALA A 65 9.55 0.28 8.21
CA ALA A 65 9.37 1.64 7.68
C ALA A 65 7.98 1.84 7.06
N ILE A 66 7.50 0.87 6.28
CA ILE A 66 6.14 0.87 5.73
C ILE A 66 5.09 0.94 6.84
N GLU A 67 5.25 0.15 7.89
CA GLU A 67 4.32 0.15 9.02
C GLU A 67 4.33 1.49 9.78
N ARG A 68 5.50 2.12 9.96
CA ARG A 68 5.59 3.47 10.52
C ARG A 68 4.89 4.51 9.63
N MET A 69 4.97 4.38 8.31
CA MET A 69 4.24 5.25 7.39
C MET A 69 2.73 5.06 7.51
N ARG A 70 2.25 3.81 7.68
CA ARG A 70 0.84 3.51 7.95
C ARG A 70 0.34 4.22 9.20
N LEU A 71 1.08 4.10 10.30
CA LEU A 71 0.74 4.74 11.57
C LEU A 71 0.72 6.27 11.48
N ARG A 72 1.66 6.87 10.72
CA ARG A 72 1.67 8.32 10.49
C ARG A 72 0.47 8.81 9.67
N ASN A 73 0.05 8.04 8.67
CA ASN A 73 -1.11 8.39 7.85
C ASN A 73 -2.42 8.28 8.64
N ILE A 74 -2.57 7.27 9.52
CA ILE A 74 -3.72 7.15 10.43
C ILE A 74 -3.74 8.30 11.45
N ASN A 75 -2.57 8.75 11.91
CA ASN A 75 -2.45 9.81 12.91
C ASN A 75 -2.55 11.24 12.32
N CYS A 76 -2.74 11.38 11.00
CA CYS A 76 -2.96 12.66 10.32
C CYS A 76 -4.45 12.95 10.01
N ASP A 77 -5.39 12.18 10.56
CA ASP A 77 -6.77 12.63 10.70
C ASP A 77 -6.93 13.32 12.07
N PRO A 78 -6.83 14.67 12.17
CA PRO A 78 -7.09 15.39 13.41
C PRO A 78 -8.59 15.53 13.71
N ILE A 79 -9.43 14.54 13.36
CA ILE A 79 -10.87 14.62 13.63
C ILE A 79 -11.44 13.24 14.01
N CYS A 80 -11.14 12.78 15.24
CA CYS A 80 -12.12 12.19 16.16
C CYS A 80 -11.47 11.74 17.48
N HIS A 81 -10.74 12.65 18.12
CA HIS A 81 -10.83 12.75 19.58
C HIS A 81 -11.88 13.83 19.85
N THR A 82 -12.79 13.62 20.81
CA THR A 82 -13.99 14.41 21.16
C THR A 82 -15.16 14.18 20.18
N PHE A 83 -16.23 13.45 20.50
CA PHE A 83 -16.93 13.20 21.77
C PHE A 83 -17.29 11.72 21.96
#